data_AF-A0A834XUF2-F1
#
_entry.id   AF-A0A834XUF2-F1
#
_cell.length_a   1.000
_cell.length_b   1.000
_cell.length_c   1.000
_cell.angle_alpha   90.00
_cell.angle_beta   90.00
_cell.angle_gamma   90.00
#
_symmetry.space_group_name_H-M   'P 1'
#
loop_
_entity.id
_entity.type
_entity.pdbx_description
1 polymer ?
#
loop_
_entity_poly.entity_id
_entity_poly.type
_entity_poly.pdbx_seq_one_letter_code
_entity_poly.pdbx_strand_id
1 'polypeptide(L)'
;MSSDKFKPADKKNIYSFENNVSFKELVEDKIPSSIKFSDKKNTRLYKISDQQSENGSLCHVLTEVEGVKFDRKNIEKPALMKNQLKNDDQVKNLREQLAQSNAKLYESKNACLSLRQELHKVQKLLQNEVGSNISISGLLNCPGNWKGRAQQIQQLQQKINDIQSKNDVDRSSRSASVIYDKKCTLQLKLMEQERKNQIETLTKELKHSEITLDDKIKKIEAYKARIKILENNINNSKRDIILLNEKKLHDNQLIEALNGQLRAVEGRYREKEMDLIFQKEKIQRDYGDIKKELGCSRLQVEQLRKKLHEREIEIDILKSSNNSLSESGKFSRPVSSKTLHDSPINTNRKNSRDSNEYVVLRLAAEAENVKLMELVALLNRRLDKERNDTDQISECLRKEKYKNAKLEKKIEKIEMTNNCRVNFGYRARCSRSSINCNSSKEELSVEKNQYKLELLEEECLALKARLATVQQEKINDLSMYKNMLDKTKNIIKDNYR
;
A
#
# COMPACT_ATOMS: atom_id res chain seq x y z
N MET A 1 -19.11 9.01 50.68
CA MET A 1 -18.58 10.37 50.47
C MET A 1 -17.46 10.24 49.45
N SER A 2 -17.42 10.81 48.27
CA SER A 2 -18.30 11.62 47.41
C SER A 2 -17.67 11.45 46.02
N SER A 3 -18.34 10.79 45.07
CA SER A 3 -18.98 11.43 43.89
C SER A 3 -18.07 12.39 43.12
N ASP A 4 -17.70 12.02 41.89
CA ASP A 4 -17.82 12.93 40.74
C ASP A 4 -18.04 12.16 39.44
N LYS A 5 -19.23 12.36 38.88
CA LYS A 5 -19.71 11.84 37.59
C LYS A 5 -19.84 13.04 36.66
N PHE A 6 -19.06 13.08 35.59
CA PHE A 6 -19.28 14.01 34.48
C PHE A 6 -20.35 13.46 33.53
N LYS A 7 -21.45 14.20 33.36
CA LYS A 7 -22.41 14.08 32.25
C LYS A 7 -22.14 15.21 31.24
N PRO A 8 -22.34 14.99 29.94
CA PRO A 8 -22.71 16.05 29.01
C PRO A 8 -24.18 15.93 28.58
N ALA A 9 -24.75 17.10 28.28
CA ALA A 9 -26.16 17.39 28.14
C ALA A 9 -26.75 17.16 26.74
N ASP A 10 -28.07 16.97 26.75
CA ASP A 10 -28.99 16.91 25.61
C ASP A 10 -28.96 18.14 24.71
N LYS A 11 -29.03 17.93 23.39
CA LYS A 11 -29.63 18.89 22.44
C LYS A 11 -30.48 18.15 21.41
N LYS A 12 -31.80 18.32 21.51
CA LYS A 12 -32.80 17.95 20.50
C LYS A 12 -32.96 19.08 19.47
N ASN A 13 -32.75 18.74 18.20
CA ASN A 13 -33.69 18.81 17.06
C ASN A 13 -34.55 20.08 16.85
N ILE A 14 -34.35 20.82 15.73
CA ILE A 14 -35.42 21.58 15.04
C ILE A 14 -35.13 21.72 13.51
N TYR A 15 -36.17 21.44 12.71
CA TYR A 15 -36.49 21.80 11.31
C TYR A 15 -36.27 20.79 10.17
N SER A 16 -37.35 20.07 9.89
CA SER A 16 -37.79 19.48 8.62
C SER A 16 -38.64 20.47 7.80
N PHE A 17 -38.53 20.49 6.46
CA PHE A 17 -39.62 20.88 5.56
C PHE A 17 -39.39 20.26 4.16
N GLU A 18 -40.28 19.35 3.76
CA GLU A 18 -40.50 18.89 2.38
C GLU A 18 -41.54 19.82 1.72
N ASN A 19 -41.42 20.05 0.40
CA ASN A 19 -42.58 20.26 -0.50
C ASN A 19 -42.15 20.16 -1.98
N ASN A 20 -42.74 19.18 -2.67
CA ASN A 20 -42.70 18.94 -4.12
C ASN A 20 -43.82 19.73 -4.82
N VAL A 21 -43.54 20.39 -5.96
CA VAL A 21 -44.54 20.63 -7.02
C VAL A 21 -43.86 20.55 -8.41
N SER A 22 -44.50 19.82 -9.32
CA SER A 22 -44.04 19.37 -10.64
C SER A 22 -44.44 20.33 -11.77
N PHE A 23 -43.53 20.56 -12.73
CA PHE A 23 -43.59 21.53 -13.84
C PHE A 23 -44.42 21.05 -15.05
N LYS A 24 -45.57 20.40 -14.84
CA LYS A 24 -46.30 19.70 -15.92
C LYS A 24 -47.72 20.20 -16.19
N GLU A 25 -48.09 21.39 -15.71
CA GLU A 25 -49.33 22.06 -16.07
C GLU A 25 -49.03 23.46 -16.63
N LEU A 26 -49.78 23.84 -17.67
CA LEU A 26 -49.63 25.02 -18.54
C LEU A 26 -48.63 24.84 -19.70
N VAL A 27 -49.08 24.28 -20.82
CA VAL A 27 -49.32 25.04 -22.06
C VAL A 27 -50.10 24.13 -23.02
N GLU A 28 -51.43 24.30 -23.08
CA GLU A 28 -52.22 23.96 -24.26
C GLU A 28 -53.33 25.01 -24.45
N ASP A 29 -53.46 25.42 -25.72
CA ASP A 29 -54.57 26.11 -26.38
C ASP A 29 -54.80 27.63 -26.26
N LYS A 30 -54.28 28.30 -27.29
CA LYS A 30 -55.01 29.07 -28.33
C LYS A 30 -56.02 30.13 -27.87
N ILE A 31 -55.53 31.36 -27.96
CA ILE A 31 -56.25 32.64 -28.05
C ILE A 31 -57.13 32.71 -29.31
N PRO A 32 -58.36 33.26 -29.22
CA PRO A 32 -58.97 33.98 -30.33
C PRO A 32 -58.98 35.49 -30.15
N SER A 33 -58.47 36.12 -31.20
CA SER A 33 -58.51 37.52 -31.63
C SER A 33 -59.77 38.34 -31.31
N SER A 34 -59.62 39.34 -30.45
CA SER A 34 -59.99 40.73 -30.74
C SER A 34 -59.42 41.65 -29.66
N ILE A 35 -58.77 42.75 -30.07
CA ILE A 35 -58.64 44.05 -29.40
C ILE A 35 -57.37 44.74 -29.92
N LYS A 36 -57.60 45.93 -30.49
CA LYS A 36 -56.64 46.83 -31.14
C LYS A 36 -55.52 47.25 -30.18
N PHE A 37 -54.26 47.25 -30.65
CA PHE A 37 -53.13 47.81 -29.89
C PHE A 37 -52.79 49.22 -30.36
N SER A 38 -52.64 50.10 -29.38
CA SER A 38 -52.28 51.52 -29.47
C SER A 38 -50.83 51.75 -29.91
N ASP A 39 -50.56 52.98 -30.38
CA ASP A 39 -49.29 53.51 -30.92
C ASP A 39 -48.04 53.32 -30.04
N LYS A 40 -48.17 52.75 -28.84
CA LYS A 40 -47.04 52.31 -27.99
C LYS A 40 -46.28 51.10 -28.54
N LYS A 41 -46.84 50.35 -29.50
CA LYS A 41 -46.12 49.24 -30.18
C LYS A 41 -45.09 49.73 -31.20
N ASN A 42 -45.31 50.87 -31.85
CA ASN A 42 -44.35 51.38 -32.85
C ASN A 42 -43.06 51.91 -32.21
N THR A 43 -43.13 52.55 -31.04
CA THR A 43 -41.92 52.98 -30.32
C THR A 43 -41.10 51.80 -29.76
N ARG A 44 -41.76 50.69 -29.41
CA ARG A 44 -41.06 49.44 -29.03
C ARG A 44 -40.43 48.75 -30.23
N LEU A 45 -41.06 48.79 -31.41
CA LEU A 45 -40.48 48.24 -32.64
C LEU A 45 -39.22 48.98 -33.08
N TYR A 46 -39.20 50.32 -33.01
CA TYR A 46 -37.97 51.08 -33.28
C TYR A 46 -36.85 50.78 -32.27
N LYS A 47 -37.17 50.65 -30.98
CA LYS A 47 -36.19 50.25 -29.96
C LYS A 47 -35.66 48.82 -30.17
N ILE A 48 -36.51 47.90 -30.61
CA ILE A 48 -36.08 46.52 -30.92
C ILE A 48 -35.20 46.51 -32.17
N SER A 49 -35.48 47.34 -33.18
CA SER A 49 -34.65 47.48 -34.38
C SER A 49 -33.27 48.07 -34.06
N ASP A 50 -33.21 49.10 -33.22
CA ASP A 50 -31.94 49.69 -32.77
C ASP A 50 -31.15 48.69 -31.93
N GLN A 51 -31.82 47.95 -31.03
CA GLN A 51 -31.20 46.87 -30.27
C GLN A 51 -30.74 45.71 -31.15
N GLN A 52 -31.41 45.43 -32.27
CA GLN A 52 -30.97 44.41 -33.24
C GLN A 52 -29.73 44.87 -34.03
N SER A 53 -29.63 46.17 -34.35
CA SER A 53 -28.43 46.76 -34.95
C SER A 53 -27.24 46.79 -33.97
N GLU A 54 -27.52 47.10 -32.70
CA GLU A 54 -26.51 47.10 -31.63
C GLU A 54 -26.04 45.66 -31.31
N ASN A 55 -26.96 44.70 -31.29
CA ASN A 55 -26.64 43.28 -31.16
C ASN A 55 -25.87 42.73 -32.38
N GLY A 56 -26.16 43.22 -33.59
CA GLY A 56 -25.38 42.90 -34.79
C GLY A 56 -23.93 43.40 -34.70
N SER A 57 -23.76 44.64 -34.22
CA SER A 57 -22.43 45.22 -33.96
C SER A 57 -21.68 44.48 -32.84
N LEU A 58 -22.37 44.13 -31.75
CA LEU A 58 -21.80 43.33 -30.66
C LEU A 58 -21.44 41.91 -31.10
N CYS A 59 -22.20 41.29 -32.00
CA CYS A 59 -21.88 39.98 -32.56
C CYS A 59 -20.63 40.03 -33.45
N HIS A 60 -20.46 41.11 -34.23
CA HIS A 60 -19.24 41.33 -35.01
C HIS A 60 -18.02 41.59 -34.12
N VAL A 61 -18.17 42.36 -33.04
CA VAL A 61 -17.11 42.60 -32.04
C VAL A 61 -16.78 41.33 -31.25
N LEU A 62 -17.77 40.49 -30.93
CA LEU A 62 -17.53 39.19 -30.31
C LEU A 62 -16.78 38.24 -31.24
N THR A 63 -17.08 38.27 -32.54
CA THR A 63 -16.37 37.47 -33.55
C THR A 63 -14.92 37.96 -33.74
N GLU A 64 -14.67 39.28 -33.69
CA GLU A 64 -13.31 39.85 -33.67
C GLU A 64 -12.57 39.52 -32.36
N VAL A 65 -13.23 39.57 -31.21
CA VAL A 65 -12.62 39.23 -29.91
C VAL A 65 -12.32 37.73 -29.80
N GLU A 66 -13.15 36.86 -30.39
CA GLU A 66 -12.89 35.42 -30.47
C GLU A 66 -11.79 35.08 -31.48
N GLY A 67 -11.72 35.78 -32.61
CA GLY A 67 -10.59 35.71 -33.55
C GLY A 67 -9.26 36.13 -32.92
N VAL A 68 -9.24 37.27 -32.21
CA VAL A 68 -8.04 37.79 -31.50
C VAL A 68 -7.63 36.89 -30.32
N LYS A 69 -8.57 36.14 -29.71
CA LYS A 69 -8.26 35.12 -28.68
C LYS A 69 -7.67 33.84 -29.26
N PHE A 70 -8.00 33.47 -30.50
CA PHE A 70 -7.42 32.32 -31.17
C PHE A 70 -5.97 32.60 -31.63
N ASP A 71 -5.70 33.83 -32.07
CA ASP A 71 -4.35 34.25 -32.49
C ASP A 71 -3.42 34.57 -31.30
N ARG A 72 -3.92 35.08 -30.16
CA ARG A 72 -3.09 35.29 -28.95
C ARG A 72 -2.59 34.00 -28.30
N LYS A 73 -3.33 32.88 -28.41
CA LYS A 73 -2.93 31.60 -27.77
C LYS A 73 -1.82 30.85 -28.50
N ASN A 74 -1.51 31.21 -29.76
CA ASN A 74 -0.45 30.56 -30.55
C ASN A 74 0.86 31.38 -30.64
N ILE A 75 0.91 32.61 -30.13
CA ILE A 75 2.11 33.46 -30.19
C ILE A 75 2.81 33.61 -28.82
N GLU A 76 2.13 33.40 -27.68
CA GLU A 76 2.74 33.55 -26.34
C GLU A 76 3.38 32.26 -25.75
N LYS A 77 3.05 31.06 -26.27
CA LYS A 77 3.62 29.80 -25.78
C LYS A 77 5.15 29.63 -26.01
N PRO A 78 5.77 30.06 -27.13
CA PRO A 78 7.22 29.94 -27.29
C PRO A 78 8.01 31.01 -26.51
N ALA A 79 7.40 32.13 -26.14
CA ALA A 79 8.06 33.21 -25.39
C ALA A 79 8.10 32.93 -23.88
N LEU A 80 7.02 32.38 -23.31
CA LEU A 80 6.98 32.01 -21.89
C LEU A 80 7.94 30.85 -21.56
N MET A 81 8.05 29.88 -22.48
CA MET A 81 8.94 28.72 -22.32
C MET A 81 10.42 29.08 -22.54
N LYS A 82 10.75 30.03 -23.44
CA LYS A 82 12.11 30.58 -23.58
C LYS A 82 12.55 31.40 -22.37
N ASN A 83 11.64 32.13 -21.73
CA ASN A 83 11.95 32.87 -20.50
C ASN A 83 12.10 31.94 -19.29
N GLN A 84 11.30 30.86 -19.21
CA GLN A 84 11.49 29.81 -18.21
C GLN A 84 12.83 29.07 -18.39
N LEU A 85 13.18 28.68 -19.62
CA LEU A 85 14.50 28.06 -19.89
C LEU A 85 15.67 29.02 -19.58
N LYS A 86 15.57 30.30 -19.96
CA LYS A 86 16.60 31.29 -19.63
C LYS A 86 16.75 31.51 -18.12
N ASN A 87 15.64 31.53 -17.39
CA ASN A 87 15.68 31.63 -15.93
C ASN A 87 16.26 30.36 -15.30
N ASP A 88 15.94 29.17 -15.82
CA ASP A 88 16.50 27.91 -15.34
C ASP A 88 18.00 27.79 -15.65
N ASP A 89 18.45 28.22 -16.82
CA ASP A 89 19.87 28.28 -17.20
C ASP A 89 20.63 29.33 -16.37
N GLN A 90 20.01 30.47 -16.07
CA GLN A 90 20.59 31.47 -15.16
C GLN A 90 20.67 30.93 -13.73
N VAL A 91 19.62 30.27 -13.23
CA VAL A 91 19.64 29.63 -11.90
C VAL A 91 20.68 28.52 -11.84
N LYS A 92 20.85 27.75 -12.93
CA LYS A 92 21.89 26.71 -13.03
C LYS A 92 23.29 27.31 -13.04
N ASN A 93 23.53 28.36 -13.84
CA ASN A 93 24.80 29.08 -13.85
C ASN A 93 25.12 29.73 -12.51
N LEU A 94 24.13 30.32 -11.83
CA LEU A 94 24.31 30.88 -10.49
C LEU A 94 24.61 29.80 -9.45
N ARG A 95 23.97 28.62 -9.55
CA ARG A 95 24.27 27.47 -8.68
C ARG A 95 25.68 26.93 -8.94
N GLU A 96 26.12 26.87 -10.19
CA GLU A 96 27.45 26.44 -10.57
C GLU A 96 28.52 27.44 -10.13
N GLN A 97 28.28 28.75 -10.30
CA GLN A 97 29.15 29.81 -9.76
C GLN A 97 29.21 29.78 -8.22
N LEU A 98 28.09 29.53 -7.54
CA LEU A 98 28.05 29.33 -6.09
C LEU A 98 28.88 28.11 -5.68
N ALA A 99 28.73 26.99 -6.39
CA ALA A 99 29.50 25.77 -6.14
C ALA A 99 31.01 26.00 -6.35
N GLN A 100 31.39 26.69 -7.42
CA GLN A 100 32.78 27.04 -7.71
C GLN A 100 33.36 28.01 -6.65
N SER A 101 32.59 29.01 -6.23
CA SER A 101 32.98 29.93 -5.17
C SER A 101 33.13 29.22 -3.83
N ASN A 102 32.22 28.29 -3.50
CA ASN A 102 32.31 27.47 -2.30
C ASN A 102 33.54 26.55 -2.34
N ALA A 103 33.83 25.91 -3.48
CA ALA A 103 35.02 25.08 -3.64
C ALA A 103 36.31 25.87 -3.39
N LYS A 104 36.43 27.06 -4.00
CA LYS A 104 37.58 27.98 -3.77
C LYS A 104 37.66 28.44 -2.31
N LEU A 105 36.53 28.69 -1.66
CA LEU A 105 36.47 29.06 -0.24
C LEU A 105 36.99 27.90 0.64
N TYR A 106 36.57 26.66 0.36
CA TYR A 106 37.04 25.49 1.10
C TYR A 106 38.53 25.24 0.89
N GLU A 107 39.03 25.39 -0.35
CA GLU A 107 40.46 25.28 -0.65
C GLU A 107 41.29 26.34 0.07
N SER A 108 40.86 27.60 0.04
CA SER A 108 41.50 28.70 0.78
C SER A 108 41.47 28.48 2.30
N LYS A 109 40.33 28.03 2.86
CA LYS A 109 40.23 27.67 4.27
C LYS A 109 41.19 26.55 4.65
N ASN A 110 41.28 25.51 3.83
CA ASN A 110 42.19 24.39 4.07
C ASN A 110 43.66 24.82 3.98
N ALA A 111 44.03 25.65 3.00
CA ALA A 111 45.37 26.23 2.90
C ALA A 111 45.72 27.09 4.12
N CYS A 112 44.77 27.91 4.60
CA CYS A 112 44.97 28.72 5.79
C CYS A 112 45.14 27.89 7.06
N LEU A 113 44.44 26.74 7.17
CA LEU A 113 44.64 25.79 8.28
C LEU A 113 46.01 25.12 8.21
N SER A 114 46.46 24.72 7.02
CA SER A 114 47.79 24.15 6.81
C SER A 114 48.90 25.13 7.18
N LEU A 115 48.83 26.38 6.70
CA LEU A 115 49.77 27.44 7.05
C LEU A 115 49.79 27.73 8.56
N ARG A 116 48.63 27.69 9.24
CA ARG A 116 48.58 27.83 10.70
C ARG A 116 49.29 26.69 11.43
N GLN A 117 49.15 25.46 10.94
CA GLN A 117 49.86 24.31 11.51
C GLN A 117 51.38 24.42 11.29
N GLU A 118 51.81 24.83 10.09
CA GLU A 118 53.23 25.07 9.80
C GLU A 118 53.80 26.19 10.67
N LEU A 119 53.08 27.30 10.82
CA LEU A 119 53.48 28.41 11.70
C LEU A 119 53.62 27.92 13.15
N HIS A 120 52.69 27.10 13.64
CA HIS A 120 52.79 26.52 14.98
C HIS A 120 54.01 25.59 15.14
N LYS A 121 54.31 24.77 14.12
CA LYS A 121 55.52 23.93 14.11
C LYS A 121 56.79 24.77 14.15
N VAL A 122 56.87 25.81 13.32
CA VAL A 122 58.01 26.75 13.28
C VAL A 122 58.15 27.47 14.62
N GLN A 123 57.05 27.94 15.21
CA GLN A 123 57.05 28.58 16.53
C GLN A 123 57.55 27.62 17.62
N LYS A 124 57.19 26.33 17.56
CA LYS A 124 57.66 25.32 18.51
C LYS A 124 59.15 24.99 18.32
N LEU A 125 59.62 24.93 17.07
CA LEU A 125 61.05 24.76 16.78
C LEU A 125 61.87 25.94 17.30
N LEU A 126 61.42 27.17 17.00
CA LEU A 126 61.99 28.39 17.55
C LEU A 126 61.98 28.37 19.08
N GLN A 127 60.88 27.97 19.72
CA GLN A 127 60.80 27.87 21.18
C GLN A 127 61.79 26.85 21.76
N ASN A 128 62.05 25.74 21.06
CA ASN A 128 63.06 24.76 21.47
C ASN A 128 64.50 25.29 21.34
N GLU A 129 64.74 26.18 20.38
CA GLU A 129 66.05 26.80 20.15
C GLU A 129 66.30 27.99 21.07
N VAL A 130 65.30 28.84 21.25
CA VAL A 130 65.34 30.10 21.99
C VAL A 130 65.13 29.87 23.49
N GLY A 131 64.43 28.80 23.87
CA GLY A 131 64.03 28.47 25.24
C GLY A 131 62.56 28.79 25.51
N SER A 132 61.93 28.04 26.41
CA SER A 132 60.48 28.09 26.70
C SER A 132 59.97 29.42 27.27
N ASN A 133 60.86 30.31 27.69
CA ASN A 133 60.54 31.48 28.51
C ASN A 133 60.53 32.80 27.71
N ILE A 134 60.68 32.74 26.38
CA ILE A 134 60.77 33.93 25.52
C ILE A 134 59.60 33.94 24.54
N SER A 135 58.71 34.92 24.70
CA SER A 135 57.63 35.22 23.76
C SER A 135 58.19 36.05 22.59
N ILE A 136 57.78 35.74 21.36
CA ILE A 136 58.12 36.52 20.15
C ILE A 136 57.70 37.99 20.34
N SER A 137 56.57 38.24 21.02
CA SER A 137 56.11 39.58 21.37
C SER A 137 57.03 40.31 22.38
N GLY A 138 57.77 39.56 23.20
CA GLY A 138 58.75 40.10 24.16
C GLY A 138 60.09 40.46 23.52
N LEU A 139 60.49 39.76 22.45
CA LEU A 139 61.70 40.08 21.67
C LEU A 139 61.54 41.35 20.84
N LEU A 140 60.34 41.63 20.34
CA LEU A 140 60.07 42.83 19.53
C LEU A 140 60.16 44.13 20.36
N ASN A 141 59.91 44.05 21.67
CA ASN A 141 59.85 45.22 22.55
C ASN A 141 61.16 45.50 23.35
N CYS A 142 62.15 44.59 23.32
CA CYS A 142 63.43 44.76 24.02
C CYS A 142 64.59 44.10 23.23
N PRO A 143 65.23 44.82 22.29
CA PRO A 143 66.22 44.24 21.37
C PRO A 143 67.62 43.99 21.97
N GLY A 144 67.87 44.33 23.25
CA GLY A 144 69.23 44.40 23.81
C GLY A 144 69.65 43.30 24.80
N ASN A 145 68.70 42.59 25.43
CA ASN A 145 69.02 41.75 26.61
C ASN A 145 68.99 40.25 26.35
N TRP A 146 68.66 39.81 25.13
CA TRP A 146 68.57 38.39 24.81
C TRP A 146 69.83 37.88 24.11
N LYS A 147 70.58 36.99 24.77
CA LYS A 147 71.67 36.22 24.17
C LYS A 147 71.15 34.85 23.79
N GLY A 148 71.31 34.45 22.53
CA GLY A 148 70.80 33.17 22.04
C GLY A 148 71.44 31.97 22.72
N ARG A 149 70.74 30.82 22.74
CA ARG A 149 71.23 29.56 23.32
C ARG A 149 72.61 29.16 22.80
N ALA A 150 72.90 29.37 21.51
CA ALA A 150 74.22 29.11 20.94
C ALA A 150 75.32 29.96 21.60
N GLN A 151 75.04 31.24 21.87
CA GLN A 151 75.97 32.16 22.52
C GLN A 151 76.13 31.81 24.01
N GLN A 152 75.06 31.35 24.66
CA GLN A 152 75.08 30.88 26.05
C GLN A 152 75.86 29.56 26.19
N ILE A 153 75.71 28.63 25.23
CA ILE A 153 76.51 27.40 25.15
C ILE A 153 77.98 27.74 24.99
N GLN A 154 78.32 28.65 24.08
CA GLN A 154 79.71 29.06 23.87
C GLN A 154 80.33 29.67 25.15
N GLN A 155 79.58 30.52 25.86
CA GLN A 155 80.03 31.08 27.14
C GLN A 155 80.18 30.03 28.24
N LEU A 156 79.28 29.06 28.31
CA LEU A 156 79.38 27.96 29.27
C LEU A 156 80.54 27.03 28.95
N GLN A 157 80.78 26.72 27.68
CA GLN A 157 81.95 25.95 27.24
C GLN A 157 83.25 26.64 27.63
N GLN A 158 83.32 27.96 27.48
CA GLN A 158 84.49 28.75 27.90
C GLN A 158 84.69 28.70 29.43
N LYS A 159 83.62 28.87 30.21
CA LYS A 159 83.67 28.74 31.68
C LYS A 159 84.03 27.33 32.15
N ILE A 160 83.57 26.29 31.45
CA ILE A 160 83.91 24.89 31.76
C ILE A 160 85.41 24.67 31.54
N ASN A 161 85.97 25.15 30.43
CA ASN A 161 87.42 25.10 30.20
C ASN A 161 88.19 25.83 31.32
N ASP A 162 87.73 27.01 31.73
CA ASP A 162 88.38 27.78 32.80
C ASP A 162 88.31 27.05 34.15
N ILE A 163 87.18 26.42 34.48
CA ILE A 163 87.01 25.66 35.73
C ILE A 163 87.78 24.34 35.69
N GLN A 164 87.83 23.65 34.55
CA GLN A 164 88.65 22.45 34.38
C GLN A 164 90.12 22.77 34.61
N SER A 165 90.61 23.89 34.08
CA SER A 165 91.99 24.34 34.34
C SER A 165 92.26 24.66 35.82
N LYS A 166 91.23 25.08 36.58
CA LYS A 166 91.34 25.36 38.02
C LYS A 166 91.23 24.10 38.90
N ASN A 167 90.44 23.11 38.49
CA ASN A 167 90.25 21.87 39.26
C ASN A 167 91.46 20.92 39.22
N ASP A 168 92.33 21.03 38.21
CA ASP A 168 93.61 20.30 38.20
C ASP A 168 94.56 20.75 39.32
N VAL A 169 94.32 21.90 39.94
CA VAL A 169 95.18 22.47 41.00
C VAL A 169 94.78 21.99 42.40
N ASP A 170 93.56 21.51 42.64
CA ASP A 170 92.99 21.39 44.00
C ASP A 170 92.71 19.94 44.44
N ARG A 171 93.71 19.06 44.34
CA ARG A 171 93.64 17.62 44.67
C ARG A 171 94.14 17.23 46.07
N SER A 172 94.15 18.15 47.03
CA SER A 172 94.64 17.90 48.41
C SER A 172 93.61 18.16 49.51
N SER A 173 92.49 17.41 49.54
CA SER A 173 91.76 17.15 50.79
C SER A 173 90.76 16.00 50.61
N ARG A 174 91.11 14.78 51.08
CA ARG A 174 90.42 13.53 50.68
C ARG A 174 89.87 12.66 51.81
N SER A 175 89.92 13.11 53.07
CA SER A 175 89.61 12.26 54.24
C SER A 175 88.22 12.51 54.86
N ALA A 176 87.81 13.77 55.08
CA ALA A 176 86.49 14.09 55.66
C ALA A 176 85.32 13.86 54.68
N SER A 177 85.58 13.85 53.36
CA SER A 177 84.59 13.58 52.31
C SER A 177 83.98 12.18 52.42
N VAL A 178 84.80 11.17 52.75
CA VAL A 178 84.45 9.74 52.57
C VAL A 178 83.33 9.27 53.51
N ILE A 179 83.20 9.85 54.71
CA ILE A 179 82.16 9.48 55.69
C ILE A 179 80.83 10.16 55.36
N TYR A 180 80.85 11.44 54.97
CA TYR A 180 79.67 12.15 54.48
C TYR A 180 79.14 11.52 53.18
N ASP A 181 80.05 11.10 52.29
CA ASP A 181 79.72 10.40 51.05
C ASP A 181 79.01 9.06 51.30
N LYS A 182 79.42 8.29 52.32
CA LYS A 182 78.77 7.01 52.70
C LYS A 182 77.35 7.19 53.23
N LYS A 183 77.08 8.23 54.03
CA LYS A 183 75.72 8.51 54.56
C LYS A 183 74.79 9.02 53.45
N CYS A 184 75.28 9.93 52.60
CA CYS A 184 74.53 10.40 51.43
C CYS A 184 74.19 9.28 50.45
N THR A 185 75.12 8.35 50.19
CA THR A 185 74.85 7.21 49.29
C THR A 185 73.81 6.24 49.83
N LEU A 186 73.77 5.97 51.14
CA LEU A 186 72.72 5.14 51.74
C LEU A 186 71.34 5.81 51.65
N GLN A 187 71.28 7.12 51.90
CA GLN A 187 70.03 7.89 51.81
C GLN A 187 69.50 7.96 50.37
N LEU A 188 70.40 8.08 49.38
CA LEU A 188 70.07 7.95 47.95
C LEU A 188 69.49 6.58 47.62
N LYS A 189 70.11 5.49 48.09
CA LYS A 189 69.61 4.13 47.84
C LYS A 189 68.22 3.90 48.41
N LEU A 190 67.94 4.40 49.62
CA LEU A 190 66.61 4.32 50.22
C LEU A 190 65.58 5.11 49.41
N MET A 191 65.90 6.34 48.99
CA MET A 191 65.03 7.15 48.13
C MET A 191 64.80 6.50 46.76
N GLU A 192 65.82 5.87 46.18
CA GLU A 192 65.70 5.11 44.93
C GLU A 192 64.82 3.87 45.09
N GLN A 193 64.94 3.15 46.20
CA GLN A 193 64.10 2.00 46.52
C GLN A 193 62.64 2.41 46.75
N GLU A 194 62.40 3.50 47.50
CA GLU A 194 61.08 4.11 47.70
C GLU A 194 60.44 4.48 46.35
N ARG A 195 61.18 5.20 45.49
CA ARG A 195 60.73 5.57 44.15
C ARG A 195 60.43 4.33 43.29
N LYS A 196 61.26 3.28 43.38
CA LYS A 196 61.05 2.03 42.66
C LYS A 196 59.77 1.33 43.12
N ASN A 197 59.51 1.28 44.43
CA ASN A 197 58.30 0.71 45.00
C ASN A 197 57.06 1.51 44.55
N GLN A 198 57.12 2.84 44.58
CA GLN A 198 56.04 3.72 44.10
C GLN A 198 55.75 3.51 42.60
N ILE A 199 56.78 3.34 41.78
CA ILE A 199 56.61 3.02 40.35
C ILE A 199 55.94 1.66 40.19
N GLU A 200 56.33 0.67 40.99
CA GLU A 200 55.74 -0.67 40.92
C GLU A 200 54.27 -0.67 41.34
N THR A 201 53.88 0.06 42.39
CA THR A 201 52.48 0.19 42.81
C THR A 201 51.66 0.91 41.75
N LEU A 202 52.12 2.05 41.23
CA LEU A 202 51.44 2.78 40.16
C LEU A 202 51.32 1.94 38.88
N THR A 203 52.32 1.12 38.56
CA THR A 203 52.27 0.21 37.40
C THR A 203 51.22 -0.89 37.61
N LYS A 204 51.09 -1.43 38.82
CA LYS A 204 50.05 -2.42 39.15
C LYS A 204 48.65 -1.80 39.09
N GLU A 205 48.48 -0.59 39.61
CA GLU A 205 47.21 0.14 39.55
C GLU A 205 46.82 0.49 38.11
N LEU A 206 47.78 0.95 37.30
CA LEU A 206 47.56 1.23 35.88
C LEU A 206 47.09 -0.03 35.14
N LYS A 207 47.80 -1.15 35.29
CA LYS A 207 47.39 -2.44 34.69
C LYS A 207 46.02 -2.91 35.17
N HIS A 208 45.73 -2.76 36.46
CA HIS A 208 44.42 -3.11 36.99
C HIS A 208 43.32 -2.26 36.35
N SER A 209 43.53 -0.93 36.25
CA SER A 209 42.59 -0.02 35.60
C SER A 209 42.39 -0.34 34.11
N GLU A 210 43.45 -0.70 33.38
CA GLU A 210 43.38 -1.13 31.97
C GLU A 210 42.51 -2.37 31.78
N ILE A 211 42.68 -3.40 32.63
CA ILE A 211 41.87 -4.61 32.60
C ILE A 211 40.39 -4.27 32.87
N THR A 212 40.11 -3.44 33.88
CA THR A 212 38.72 -3.06 34.17
C THR A 212 38.08 -2.28 33.02
N LEU A 213 38.86 -1.45 32.32
CA LEU A 213 38.38 -0.70 31.15
C LEU A 213 38.04 -1.65 29.99
N ASP A 214 38.91 -2.64 29.72
CA ASP A 214 38.66 -3.66 28.69
C ASP A 214 37.38 -4.48 28.99
N ASP A 215 37.14 -4.84 30.25
CA ASP A 215 35.91 -5.51 30.67
C ASP A 215 34.66 -4.65 30.46
N LYS A 216 34.75 -3.34 30.69
CA LYS A 216 33.63 -2.41 30.43
C LYS A 216 33.39 -2.25 28.94
N ILE A 217 34.43 -2.23 28.11
CA ILE A 217 34.31 -2.20 26.64
C ILE A 217 33.56 -3.44 26.16
N LYS A 218 33.97 -4.64 26.60
CA LYS A 218 33.28 -5.90 26.24
C LYS A 218 31.80 -5.88 26.67
N LYS A 219 31.49 -5.34 27.85
CA LYS A 219 30.08 -5.17 28.30
C LYS A 219 29.30 -4.22 27.39
N ILE A 220 29.88 -3.09 26.99
CA ILE A 220 29.27 -2.14 26.06
C ILE A 220 29.02 -2.80 24.70
N GLU A 221 29.97 -3.58 24.19
CA GLU A 221 29.82 -4.32 22.94
C GLU A 221 28.69 -5.36 23.02
N ALA A 222 28.59 -6.10 24.12
CA ALA A 222 27.49 -7.04 24.37
C ALA A 222 26.13 -6.32 24.43
N TYR A 223 26.04 -5.17 25.11
CA TYR A 223 24.81 -4.37 25.13
C TYR A 223 24.47 -3.82 23.74
N LYS A 224 25.45 -3.35 22.96
CA LYS A 224 25.23 -2.91 21.58
C LYS A 224 24.70 -4.04 20.69
N ALA A 225 25.25 -5.25 20.82
CA ALA A 225 24.76 -6.42 20.10
C ALA A 225 23.31 -6.77 20.50
N ARG A 226 23.01 -6.75 21.80
CA ARG A 226 21.64 -6.95 22.30
C ARG A 226 20.66 -5.91 21.75
N ILE A 227 21.03 -4.64 21.75
CA ILE A 227 20.20 -3.55 21.20
C ILE A 227 19.89 -3.82 19.73
N LYS A 228 20.89 -4.16 18.90
CA LYS A 228 20.68 -4.47 17.48
C LYS A 228 19.69 -5.63 17.26
N ILE A 229 19.79 -6.69 18.06
CA ILE A 229 18.87 -7.83 17.99
C ILE A 229 17.45 -7.40 18.38
N LEU A 230 17.30 -6.64 19.47
CA LEU A 230 16.01 -6.14 19.93
C LEU A 230 15.37 -5.19 18.90
N GLU A 231 16.16 -4.30 18.30
CA GLU A 231 15.71 -3.43 17.21
C GLU A 231 15.23 -4.23 16.00
N ASN A 232 15.96 -5.28 15.62
CA ASN A 232 15.56 -6.18 14.55
C ASN A 232 14.24 -6.89 14.87
N ASN A 233 14.08 -7.39 16.10
CA ASN A 233 12.84 -8.04 16.55
C ASN A 233 11.66 -7.06 16.53
N ILE A 234 11.85 -5.83 17.00
CA ILE A 234 10.83 -4.78 16.93
C ILE A 234 10.43 -4.51 15.48
N ASN A 235 11.40 -4.43 14.57
CA ASN A 235 11.12 -4.21 13.15
C ASN A 235 10.38 -5.39 12.52
N ASN A 236 10.70 -6.63 12.89
CA ASN A 236 9.95 -7.81 12.44
C ASN A 236 8.52 -7.79 12.95
N SER A 237 8.30 -7.57 14.24
CA SER A 237 6.94 -7.47 14.80
C SER A 237 6.13 -6.34 14.17
N LYS A 238 6.76 -5.20 13.82
CA LYS A 238 6.09 -4.12 13.07
C LYS A 238 5.63 -4.58 11.68
N ARG A 239 6.47 -5.34 10.96
CA ARG A 239 6.10 -5.91 9.66
C ARG A 239 4.95 -6.90 9.80
N ASP A 240 4.99 -7.77 10.80
CA ASP A 240 3.93 -8.75 11.06
C ASP A 240 2.59 -8.04 11.36
N ILE A 241 2.62 -6.96 12.15
CA ILE A 241 1.43 -6.14 12.42
C ILE A 241 0.87 -5.52 11.13
N ILE A 242 1.73 -5.02 10.23
CA ILE A 242 1.30 -4.46 8.95
C ILE A 242 0.60 -5.53 8.10
N LEU A 243 1.21 -6.71 7.95
CA LEU A 243 0.65 -7.82 7.18
C LEU A 243 -0.69 -8.30 7.77
N LEU A 244 -0.80 -8.38 9.09
CA LEU A 244 -2.06 -8.73 9.76
C LEU A 244 -3.15 -7.67 9.56
N ASN A 245 -2.78 -6.39 9.55
CA ASN A 245 -3.71 -5.31 9.26
C ASN A 245 -4.19 -5.33 7.80
N GLU A 246 -3.29 -5.62 6.85
CA GLU A 246 -3.67 -5.85 5.46
C GLU A 246 -4.65 -7.01 5.35
N LYS A 247 -4.36 -8.16 5.98
CA LYS A 247 -5.28 -9.30 5.99
C LYS A 247 -6.65 -8.92 6.58
N LYS A 248 -6.67 -8.23 7.72
CA LYS A 248 -7.90 -7.72 8.34
C LYS A 248 -8.69 -6.81 7.40
N LEU A 249 -8.01 -5.96 6.62
CA LEU A 249 -8.66 -5.10 5.64
C LEU A 249 -9.31 -5.93 4.52
N HIS A 250 -8.61 -6.94 3.99
CA HIS A 250 -9.18 -7.85 2.99
C HIS A 250 -10.37 -8.62 3.54
N ASP A 251 -10.28 -9.12 4.78
CA ASP A 251 -11.39 -9.83 5.44
C ASP A 251 -12.60 -8.89 5.62
N ASN A 252 -12.39 -7.62 6.00
CA ASN A 252 -13.46 -6.63 6.09
C ASN A 252 -14.12 -6.35 4.72
N GLN A 253 -13.32 -6.21 3.66
CA GLN A 253 -13.84 -6.01 2.31
C GLN A 253 -14.67 -7.22 1.84
N LEU A 254 -14.22 -8.43 2.15
CA LEU A 254 -14.96 -9.65 1.87
C LEU A 254 -16.30 -9.69 2.63
N ILE A 255 -16.27 -9.37 3.94
CA ILE A 255 -17.48 -9.29 4.76
C ILE A 255 -18.45 -8.25 4.18
N GLU A 256 -17.96 -7.08 3.76
CA GLU A 256 -18.77 -6.04 3.16
C GLU A 256 -19.40 -6.49 1.82
N ALA A 257 -18.62 -7.15 0.97
CA ALA A 257 -19.10 -7.70 -0.30
C ALA A 257 -20.20 -8.76 -0.08
N LEU A 258 -19.98 -9.70 0.85
CA LEU A 258 -20.96 -10.73 1.20
C LEU A 258 -22.23 -10.12 1.81
N ASN A 259 -22.10 -9.15 2.71
CA ASN A 259 -23.24 -8.42 3.26
C ASN A 259 -23.99 -7.62 2.18
N GLY A 260 -23.28 -7.06 1.20
CA GLY A 260 -23.88 -6.41 0.04
C GLY A 260 -24.72 -7.38 -0.80
N GLN A 261 -24.19 -8.58 -1.07
CA GLN A 261 -24.93 -9.63 -1.77
C GLN A 261 -26.16 -10.09 -0.99
N LEU A 262 -26.04 -10.28 0.33
CA LEU A 262 -27.14 -10.66 1.21
C LEU A 262 -28.26 -9.61 1.15
N ARG A 263 -27.93 -8.33 1.33
CA ARG A 263 -28.91 -7.23 1.21
C ARG A 263 -29.60 -7.20 -0.15
N ALA A 264 -28.86 -7.45 -1.24
CA ALA A 264 -29.44 -7.49 -2.58
C ALA A 264 -30.42 -8.67 -2.75
N VAL A 265 -30.10 -9.84 -2.19
CA VAL A 265 -31.00 -11.00 -2.21
C VAL A 265 -32.26 -10.72 -1.37
N GLU A 266 -32.09 -10.19 -0.16
CA GLU A 266 -33.21 -9.81 0.72
C GLU A 266 -34.11 -8.75 0.08
N GLY A 267 -33.53 -7.79 -0.64
CA GLY A 267 -34.28 -6.79 -1.40
C GLY A 267 -35.16 -7.42 -2.48
N ARG A 268 -34.59 -8.29 -3.32
CA ARG A 268 -35.36 -9.03 -4.34
C ARG A 268 -36.43 -9.94 -3.73
N TYR A 269 -36.18 -10.50 -2.55
CA TYR A 269 -37.17 -11.33 -1.88
C TYR A 269 -38.35 -10.50 -1.35
N ARG A 270 -38.05 -9.34 -0.77
CA ARG A 270 -39.08 -8.36 -0.34
C ARG A 270 -39.90 -7.83 -1.50
N GLU A 271 -39.27 -7.51 -2.64
CA GLU A 271 -39.99 -7.11 -3.86
C GLU A 271 -40.97 -8.20 -4.32
N LYS A 272 -40.50 -9.45 -4.42
CA LYS A 272 -41.37 -10.60 -4.76
C LYS A 272 -42.51 -10.79 -3.75
N GLU A 273 -42.24 -10.59 -2.47
CA GLU A 273 -43.25 -10.68 -1.42
C GLU A 273 -44.34 -9.62 -1.62
N MET A 274 -43.96 -8.38 -1.95
CA MET A 274 -44.90 -7.31 -2.27
C MET A 274 -45.72 -7.63 -3.53
N ASP A 275 -45.09 -8.14 -4.59
CA ASP A 275 -45.77 -8.55 -5.82
C ASP A 275 -46.81 -9.65 -5.56
N LEU A 276 -46.46 -10.64 -4.74
CA LEU A 276 -47.37 -11.72 -4.34
C LEU A 276 -48.55 -11.20 -3.51
N ILE A 277 -48.31 -10.26 -2.59
CA ILE A 277 -49.37 -9.61 -1.83
C ILE A 277 -50.31 -8.85 -2.77
N PHE A 278 -49.77 -8.04 -3.69
CA PHE A 278 -50.57 -7.30 -4.66
C PHE A 278 -51.40 -8.22 -5.55
N GLN A 279 -50.80 -9.32 -6.03
CA GLN A 279 -51.50 -10.32 -6.84
C GLN A 279 -52.61 -11.01 -6.05
N LYS A 280 -52.36 -11.38 -4.79
CA LYS A 280 -53.37 -11.96 -3.89
C LYS A 280 -54.55 -11.00 -3.68
N GLU A 281 -54.28 -9.73 -3.43
CA GLU A 281 -55.32 -8.71 -3.26
C GLU A 281 -56.13 -8.49 -4.54
N LYS A 282 -55.49 -8.54 -5.72
CA LYS A 282 -56.19 -8.49 -7.01
C LYS A 282 -57.13 -9.69 -7.18
N ILE A 283 -56.61 -10.91 -6.99
CA ILE A 283 -57.42 -12.13 -7.07
C ILE A 283 -58.59 -12.10 -6.08
N GLN A 284 -58.35 -11.59 -4.87
CA GLN A 284 -59.38 -11.46 -3.84
C GLN A 284 -60.49 -10.48 -4.24
N ARG A 285 -60.15 -9.36 -4.90
CA ARG A 285 -61.12 -8.42 -5.47
C ARG A 285 -61.93 -9.07 -6.59
N ASP A 286 -61.25 -9.65 -7.57
CA ASP A 286 -61.89 -10.31 -8.72
C ASP A 286 -62.83 -11.44 -8.26
N TYR A 287 -62.41 -12.25 -7.28
CA TYR A 287 -63.25 -13.27 -6.65
C TYR A 287 -64.50 -12.67 -5.98
N GLY A 288 -64.35 -11.53 -5.30
CA GLY A 288 -65.44 -10.81 -4.68
C GLY A 288 -66.49 -10.34 -5.69
N ASP A 289 -66.05 -9.84 -6.84
CA ASP A 289 -66.93 -9.35 -7.90
C ASP A 289 -67.65 -10.49 -8.63
N ILE A 290 -66.94 -11.56 -9.00
CA ILE A 290 -67.56 -12.78 -9.56
C ILE A 290 -68.60 -13.37 -8.60
N LYS A 291 -68.31 -13.37 -7.29
CA LYS A 291 -69.26 -13.85 -6.27
C LYS A 291 -70.53 -13.03 -6.23
N LYS A 292 -70.45 -11.70 -6.40
CA LYS A 292 -71.64 -10.82 -6.48
C LYS A 292 -72.43 -11.10 -7.76
N GLU A 293 -71.77 -11.18 -8.90
CA GLU A 293 -72.40 -11.48 -10.20
C GLU A 293 -73.12 -12.83 -10.20
N LEU A 294 -72.50 -13.85 -9.60
CA LEU A 294 -73.11 -15.16 -9.40
C LEU A 294 -74.37 -15.08 -8.52
N GLY A 295 -74.33 -14.25 -7.48
CA GLY A 295 -75.49 -13.99 -6.62
C GLY A 295 -76.65 -13.32 -7.37
N CYS A 296 -76.36 -12.29 -8.17
CA CYS A 296 -77.36 -11.62 -9.02
C CYS A 296 -77.98 -12.58 -10.05
N SER A 297 -77.14 -13.37 -10.74
CA SER A 297 -77.58 -14.38 -11.70
C SER A 297 -78.46 -15.46 -11.06
N ARG A 298 -78.09 -15.90 -9.85
CA ARG A 298 -78.90 -16.86 -9.08
C ARG A 298 -80.29 -16.30 -8.75
N LEU A 299 -80.37 -15.05 -8.28
CA LEU A 299 -81.66 -14.39 -8.00
C LEU A 299 -82.51 -14.29 -9.28
N GLN A 300 -81.90 -13.95 -10.41
CA GLN A 300 -82.59 -13.91 -11.70
C GLN A 300 -83.14 -15.29 -12.10
N VAL A 301 -82.35 -16.35 -11.93
CA VAL A 301 -82.80 -17.73 -12.18
C VAL A 301 -83.96 -18.11 -11.25
N GLU A 302 -83.90 -17.75 -9.97
CA GLU A 302 -85.00 -17.98 -9.02
C GLU A 302 -86.28 -17.23 -9.42
N GLN A 303 -86.16 -15.98 -9.87
CA GLN A 303 -87.30 -15.21 -10.40
C GLN A 303 -87.92 -15.85 -11.65
N LEU A 304 -87.08 -16.30 -12.60
CA LEU A 304 -87.56 -16.99 -13.81
C LEU A 304 -88.23 -18.32 -13.47
N ARG A 305 -87.70 -19.08 -12.52
CA ARG A 305 -88.31 -20.33 -12.03
C ARG A 305 -89.70 -20.08 -11.43
N LYS A 306 -89.87 -19.03 -10.62
CA LYS A 306 -91.18 -18.64 -10.07
C LYS A 306 -92.17 -18.31 -11.19
N LYS A 307 -91.78 -17.47 -12.15
CA LYS A 307 -92.62 -17.14 -13.31
C LYS A 307 -92.97 -18.37 -14.14
N LEU A 308 -92.03 -19.28 -14.33
CA LEU A 308 -92.27 -20.54 -15.06
C LEU A 308 -93.29 -21.41 -14.32
N HIS A 309 -93.16 -21.53 -12.99
CA HIS A 309 -94.10 -22.26 -12.16
C HIS A 309 -95.52 -21.63 -12.18
N GLU A 310 -95.63 -20.30 -12.11
CA GLU A 310 -96.90 -19.58 -12.27
C GLU A 310 -97.56 -19.90 -13.63
N ARG A 311 -96.77 -19.89 -14.71
CA ARG A 311 -97.25 -20.25 -16.06
C ARG A 311 -97.62 -21.72 -16.19
N GLU A 312 -96.91 -22.63 -15.51
CA GLU A 312 -97.26 -24.04 -15.45
C GLU A 312 -98.63 -24.24 -14.78
N ILE A 313 -98.88 -23.56 -13.65
CA ILE A 313 -100.18 -23.59 -12.98
C ILE A 313 -101.27 -23.04 -13.91
N GLU A 314 -101.03 -21.92 -14.58
CA GLU A 314 -101.97 -21.32 -15.53
C GLU A 314 -102.27 -22.27 -16.70
N ILE A 315 -101.24 -22.92 -17.26
CA ILE A 315 -101.39 -23.94 -18.30
C ILE A 315 -102.22 -25.12 -17.78
N ASP A 316 -101.99 -25.57 -16.56
CA ASP A 316 -102.75 -26.68 -15.96
C ASP A 316 -104.22 -26.30 -15.74
N ILE A 317 -104.50 -25.09 -15.27
CA ILE A 317 -105.87 -24.55 -15.17
C ILE A 317 -106.53 -24.48 -16.55
N LEU A 318 -105.85 -23.90 -17.55
CA LEU A 318 -106.38 -23.80 -18.92
C LEU A 318 -106.60 -25.17 -19.56
N LYS A 319 -105.72 -26.15 -19.32
CA LYS A 319 -105.92 -27.54 -19.74
C LYS A 319 -107.14 -28.16 -19.05
N SER A 320 -107.32 -27.92 -17.76
CA SER A 320 -108.51 -28.38 -17.03
C SER A 320 -109.80 -27.72 -17.53
N SER A 321 -109.79 -26.43 -17.85
CA SER A 321 -110.92 -25.69 -18.42
C SER A 321 -111.22 -26.07 -19.89
N ASN A 322 -110.20 -26.36 -20.70
CA ASN A 322 -110.39 -26.90 -22.05
C ASN A 322 -110.89 -28.35 -22.04
N ASN A 323 -110.50 -29.15 -21.04
CA ASN A 323 -111.04 -30.51 -20.89
C ASN A 323 -112.54 -30.55 -20.55
N SER A 324 -113.15 -29.46 -20.06
CA SER A 324 -114.61 -29.35 -19.95
C SER A 324 -115.34 -29.00 -21.26
N LEU A 325 -114.61 -28.82 -22.38
CA LEU A 325 -115.18 -28.57 -23.71
C LEU A 325 -114.70 -29.56 -24.80
N SER A 326 -114.05 -30.65 -24.41
CA SER A 326 -113.65 -31.71 -25.34
C SER A 326 -113.60 -33.07 -24.65
N GLU A 327 -114.74 -33.77 -24.63
CA GLU A 327 -114.74 -35.23 -24.65
C GLU A 327 -114.22 -35.69 -26.03
N SER A 328 -112.97 -36.14 -26.09
CA SER A 328 -112.51 -37.28 -26.91
C SER A 328 -110.99 -37.30 -26.92
N GLY A 329 -110.40 -38.42 -26.48
CA GLY A 329 -108.97 -38.67 -26.66
C GLY A 329 -108.26 -39.15 -25.40
N LYS A 330 -108.61 -40.36 -24.95
CA LYS A 330 -107.83 -41.15 -23.99
C LYS A 330 -106.43 -41.41 -24.58
N PHE A 331 -105.37 -41.20 -23.79
CA PHE A 331 -104.48 -42.28 -23.30
C PHE A 331 -103.28 -41.72 -22.50
N SER A 332 -103.41 -41.85 -21.18
CA SER A 332 -102.43 -42.36 -20.19
C SER A 332 -100.94 -41.93 -20.21
N ARG A 333 -100.61 -41.11 -19.20
CA ARG A 333 -99.37 -41.10 -18.37
C ARG A 333 -99.25 -42.43 -17.56
N PRO A 334 -98.26 -42.71 -16.65
CA PRO A 334 -97.07 -41.95 -16.20
C PRO A 334 -95.77 -42.75 -15.81
N VAL A 335 -94.65 -42.02 -15.67
CA VAL A 335 -93.63 -41.96 -14.56
C VAL A 335 -92.89 -43.24 -14.04
N SER A 336 -91.55 -43.09 -13.94
CA SER A 336 -90.67 -43.42 -12.77
C SER A 336 -89.56 -44.49 -12.93
N SER A 337 -88.32 -44.01 -12.82
CA SER A 337 -87.21 -44.45 -11.94
C SER A 337 -86.69 -45.91 -11.89
N LYS A 338 -85.35 -46.02 -11.97
CA LYS A 338 -84.39 -46.91 -11.24
C LYS A 338 -83.59 -47.98 -12.04
N THR A 339 -82.26 -47.77 -11.99
CA THR A 339 -81.15 -48.71 -11.66
C THR A 339 -80.82 -49.94 -12.53
N LEU A 340 -79.57 -49.89 -13.05
CA LEU A 340 -78.44 -50.85 -12.93
C LEU A 340 -78.54 -52.32 -13.42
N HIS A 341 -77.45 -52.74 -14.09
CA HIS A 341 -76.97 -54.10 -14.42
C HIS A 341 -77.86 -54.93 -15.38
N ASP A 342 -77.38 -55.68 -16.39
CA ASP A 342 -76.06 -56.23 -16.68
C ASP A 342 -75.94 -56.72 -18.14
N SER A 343 -74.69 -56.85 -18.62
CA SER A 343 -74.19 -57.69 -19.76
C SER A 343 -74.45 -57.32 -21.24
N PRO A 344 -73.59 -57.75 -22.19
CA PRO A 344 -72.15 -57.98 -22.12
C PRO A 344 -71.37 -57.22 -23.22
N ILE A 345 -70.07 -57.13 -22.95
CA ILE A 345 -69.02 -56.50 -23.75
C ILE A 345 -68.94 -57.15 -25.13
N ASN A 346 -69.30 -56.40 -26.18
CA ASN A 346 -68.53 -56.37 -27.44
C ASN A 346 -69.01 -55.25 -28.37
N THR A 347 -68.27 -54.14 -28.44
CA THR A 347 -68.02 -53.45 -29.71
C THR A 347 -66.68 -52.74 -29.65
N ASN A 348 -65.78 -53.17 -30.53
CA ASN A 348 -64.62 -52.44 -30.99
C ASN A 348 -64.88 -50.93 -31.09
N ARG A 349 -64.17 -50.13 -30.31
CA ARG A 349 -63.85 -48.74 -30.68
C ARG A 349 -62.58 -48.23 -29.99
N LYS A 350 -61.58 -47.96 -30.84
CA LYS A 350 -60.44 -47.03 -30.70
C LYS A 350 -59.08 -47.59 -30.27
N ASN A 351 -58.50 -48.42 -31.14
CA ASN A 351 -57.07 -48.42 -31.45
C ASN A 351 -56.63 -47.09 -32.11
N SER A 352 -56.69 -45.96 -31.39
CA SER A 352 -56.20 -44.67 -31.92
C SER A 352 -55.80 -43.66 -30.83
N ARG A 353 -55.65 -44.06 -29.57
CA ARG A 353 -55.19 -43.16 -28.50
C ARG A 353 -53.82 -43.46 -27.91
N ASP A 354 -53.28 -44.66 -28.12
CA ASP A 354 -52.02 -45.04 -27.48
C ASP A 354 -50.78 -44.71 -28.32
N SER A 355 -50.93 -44.46 -29.62
CA SER A 355 -49.79 -44.09 -30.48
C SER A 355 -49.14 -42.76 -30.10
N ASN A 356 -49.89 -41.84 -29.48
CA ASN A 356 -49.35 -40.54 -29.07
C ASN A 356 -48.63 -40.61 -27.71
N GLU A 357 -49.04 -41.50 -26.80
CA GLU A 357 -48.44 -41.58 -25.47
C GLU A 357 -47.02 -42.14 -25.52
N TYR A 358 -46.79 -43.20 -26.31
CA TYR A 358 -45.44 -43.75 -26.53
C TYR A 358 -44.50 -42.77 -27.25
N VAL A 359 -45.04 -41.88 -28.10
CA VAL A 359 -44.25 -40.83 -28.76
C VAL A 359 -43.86 -39.74 -27.77
N VAL A 360 -44.78 -39.29 -26.92
CA VAL A 360 -44.49 -38.29 -25.88
C VAL A 360 -43.49 -38.85 -24.86
N LEU A 361 -43.66 -40.10 -24.43
CA LEU A 361 -42.73 -40.75 -23.49
C LEU A 361 -41.33 -40.92 -24.11
N ARG A 362 -41.25 -41.29 -25.40
CA ARG A 362 -39.97 -41.37 -26.12
C ARG A 362 -39.29 -40.01 -26.24
N LEU A 363 -40.02 -38.96 -26.61
CA LEU A 363 -39.48 -37.60 -26.69
C LEU A 363 -39.02 -37.08 -25.33
N ALA A 364 -39.75 -37.39 -24.25
CA ALA A 364 -39.34 -37.06 -22.88
C ALA A 364 -38.05 -37.79 -22.47
N ALA A 365 -37.96 -39.10 -22.77
CA ALA A 365 -36.76 -39.89 -22.51
C ALA A 365 -35.55 -39.44 -23.36
N GLU A 366 -35.77 -39.05 -24.63
CA GLU A 366 -34.74 -38.46 -25.48
C GLU A 366 -34.24 -37.12 -24.93
N ALA A 367 -35.15 -36.26 -24.47
CA ALA A 367 -34.78 -35.00 -23.83
C ALA A 367 -34.00 -35.21 -22.52
N GLU A 368 -34.33 -36.24 -21.74
CA GLU A 368 -33.57 -36.63 -20.56
C GLU A 368 -32.20 -37.19 -20.91
N ASN A 369 -32.10 -38.04 -21.94
CA ASN A 369 -30.82 -38.54 -22.45
C ASN A 369 -29.89 -37.41 -22.89
N VAL A 370 -30.41 -36.38 -23.57
CA VAL A 370 -29.62 -35.21 -23.98
C VAL A 370 -29.09 -34.46 -22.74
N LYS A 371 -29.94 -34.21 -21.73
CA LYS A 371 -29.52 -33.57 -20.47
C LYS A 371 -28.46 -34.39 -19.73
N LEU A 372 -28.62 -35.72 -19.68
CA LEU A 372 -27.65 -36.62 -19.05
C LEU A 372 -26.32 -36.63 -19.82
N MET A 373 -26.36 -36.61 -21.15
CA MET A 373 -25.17 -36.51 -21.99
C MET A 373 -24.43 -35.18 -21.78
N GLU A 374 -25.15 -34.06 -21.68
CA GLU A 374 -24.57 -32.76 -21.33
C GLU A 374 -23.94 -32.76 -19.93
N LEU A 375 -24.60 -33.37 -18.95
CA LEU A 375 -24.06 -33.51 -17.60
C LEU A 375 -22.79 -34.36 -17.59
N VAL A 376 -22.78 -35.50 -18.29
CA VAL A 376 -21.59 -36.35 -18.44
C VAL A 376 -20.46 -35.57 -19.12
N ALA A 377 -20.75 -34.79 -20.16
CA ALA A 377 -19.74 -33.95 -20.81
C ALA A 377 -19.18 -32.86 -19.87
N LEU A 378 -20.03 -32.23 -19.06
CA LEU A 378 -19.60 -31.25 -18.06
C LEU A 378 -18.76 -31.90 -16.95
N LEU A 379 -19.16 -33.07 -16.46
CA LEU A 379 -18.42 -33.83 -15.45
C LEU A 379 -17.06 -34.28 -15.98
N ASN A 380 -16.99 -34.76 -17.23
CA ASN A 380 -15.72 -35.13 -17.88
C ASN A 380 -14.80 -33.91 -18.02
N ARG A 381 -15.31 -32.76 -18.48
CA ARG A 381 -14.51 -31.52 -18.55
C ARG A 381 -14.01 -31.07 -17.18
N ARG A 382 -14.83 -31.20 -16.13
CA ARG A 382 -14.41 -30.89 -14.76
C ARG A 382 -13.34 -31.86 -14.28
N LEU A 383 -13.51 -33.15 -14.53
CA LEU A 383 -12.53 -34.18 -14.20
C LEU A 383 -11.19 -33.93 -14.91
N ASP A 384 -11.22 -33.59 -16.20
CA ASP A 384 -10.02 -33.27 -16.98
C ASP A 384 -9.33 -32.00 -16.45
N LYS A 385 -10.10 -30.99 -16.03
CA LYS A 385 -9.56 -29.81 -15.37
C LYS A 385 -8.89 -30.17 -14.04
N GLU A 386 -9.56 -30.95 -13.19
CA GLU A 386 -8.99 -31.39 -11.90
C GLU A 386 -7.72 -32.24 -12.09
N ARG A 387 -7.68 -33.10 -13.12
CA ARG A 387 -6.46 -33.85 -13.51
C ARG A 387 -5.33 -32.90 -13.91
N ASN A 388 -5.60 -31.95 -14.80
CA ASN A 388 -4.61 -30.97 -15.24
C ASN A 388 -4.09 -30.10 -14.08
N ASP A 389 -4.96 -29.66 -13.19
CA ASP A 389 -4.57 -28.88 -12.01
C ASP A 389 -3.70 -29.73 -11.06
N THR A 390 -4.05 -31.01 -10.88
CA THR A 390 -3.26 -31.98 -10.10
C THR A 390 -1.88 -32.22 -10.70
N ASP A 391 -1.78 -32.35 -12.03
CA ASP A 391 -0.51 -32.51 -12.74
C ASP A 391 0.38 -31.26 -12.61
N GLN A 392 -0.21 -30.06 -12.72
CA GLN A 392 0.50 -28.79 -12.52
C GLN A 392 1.06 -28.66 -11.11
N ILE A 393 0.25 -28.98 -10.09
CA ILE A 393 0.69 -28.95 -8.68
C ILE A 393 1.81 -29.97 -8.45
N SER A 394 1.67 -31.18 -9.00
CA SER A 394 2.68 -32.24 -8.88
C SER A 394 4.01 -31.83 -9.53
N GLU A 395 3.96 -31.16 -10.68
CA GLU A 395 5.15 -30.64 -11.36
C GLU A 395 5.81 -29.49 -10.59
N CYS A 396 5.02 -28.57 -10.02
CA CYS A 396 5.53 -27.53 -9.13
C CYS A 396 6.19 -28.12 -7.88
N LEU A 397 5.58 -29.13 -7.27
CA LEU A 397 6.15 -29.85 -6.13
C LEU A 397 7.48 -30.52 -6.48
N ARG A 398 7.57 -31.15 -7.66
CA ARG A 398 8.81 -31.77 -8.16
C ARG A 398 9.92 -30.74 -8.32
N LYS A 399 9.61 -29.57 -8.88
CA LYS A 399 10.56 -28.45 -9.04
C LYS A 399 11.03 -27.92 -7.69
N GLU A 400 10.14 -27.75 -6.73
CA GLU A 400 10.52 -27.31 -5.37
C GLU A 400 11.38 -28.35 -4.65
N LYS A 401 11.04 -29.65 -4.71
CA LYS A 401 11.90 -30.72 -4.16
C LYS A 401 13.30 -30.71 -4.78
N TYR A 402 13.40 -30.48 -6.09
CA TYR A 402 14.70 -30.37 -6.76
C TYR A 402 15.52 -29.15 -6.29
N LYS A 403 14.87 -27.97 -6.15
CA LYS A 403 15.52 -26.78 -5.58
C LYS A 403 15.98 -27.04 -4.15
N ASN A 404 15.14 -27.66 -3.33
CA ASN A 404 15.44 -27.94 -1.93
C ASN A 404 16.65 -28.88 -1.81
N ALA A 405 16.69 -29.97 -2.57
CA ALA A 405 17.84 -30.87 -2.62
C ALA A 405 19.14 -30.17 -3.08
N LYS A 406 19.04 -29.18 -3.98
CA LYS A 406 20.20 -28.36 -4.40
C LYS A 406 20.68 -27.41 -3.30
N LEU A 407 19.75 -26.85 -2.51
CA LEU A 407 20.08 -26.00 -1.36
C LEU A 407 20.68 -26.84 -0.23
N GLU A 408 20.10 -28.00 0.08
CA GLU A 408 20.66 -28.95 1.06
C GLU A 408 22.10 -29.34 0.69
N LYS A 409 22.38 -29.69 -0.57
CA LYS A 409 23.76 -29.96 -1.03
C LYS A 409 24.70 -28.75 -0.88
N LYS A 410 24.20 -27.52 -1.03
CA LYS A 410 25.00 -26.31 -0.80
C LYS A 410 25.27 -26.09 0.68
N ILE A 411 24.28 -26.32 1.53
CA ILE A 411 24.42 -26.25 2.99
C ILE A 411 25.44 -27.29 3.46
N GLU A 412 25.30 -28.55 3.03
CA GLU A 412 26.26 -29.62 3.33
C GLU A 412 27.68 -29.25 2.87
N LYS A 413 27.84 -28.67 1.68
CA LYS A 413 29.14 -28.19 1.21
C LYS A 413 29.71 -27.07 2.08
N ILE A 414 28.88 -26.12 2.52
CA ILE A 414 29.30 -25.02 3.40
C ILE A 414 29.68 -25.56 4.79
N GLU A 415 28.90 -26.47 5.35
CA GLU A 415 29.19 -27.15 6.61
C GLU A 415 30.51 -27.92 6.55
N MET A 416 30.75 -28.65 5.47
CA MET A 416 32.04 -29.34 5.24
C MET A 416 33.21 -28.37 5.14
N THR A 417 33.06 -27.22 4.45
CA THR A 417 34.12 -26.20 4.38
C THR A 417 34.34 -25.46 5.71
N ASN A 418 33.31 -25.28 6.53
CA ASN A 418 33.40 -24.68 7.85
C ASN A 418 34.05 -25.65 8.86
N ASN A 419 33.75 -26.94 8.78
CA ASN A 419 34.41 -27.96 9.59
C ASN A 419 35.90 -28.12 9.23
N CYS A 420 36.32 -27.86 7.98
CA CYS A 420 37.73 -27.79 7.61
C CYS A 420 38.47 -26.59 8.22
N ARG A 421 37.79 -25.47 8.52
CA ARG A 421 38.41 -24.30 9.19
C ARG A 421 38.49 -24.44 10.71
N VAL A 422 37.57 -25.18 11.33
CA VAL A 422 37.55 -25.39 12.79
C VAL A 422 38.56 -26.48 13.22
N ASN A 423 38.92 -27.41 12.34
CA ASN A 423 39.83 -28.52 12.67
C ASN A 423 41.31 -28.32 12.28
N PHE A 424 41.74 -27.11 11.90
CA PHE A 424 43.17 -26.78 11.72
C PHE A 424 43.80 -26.14 12.98
N GLY A 425 43.34 -26.56 14.15
CA GLY A 425 44.04 -26.36 15.42
C GLY A 425 44.72 -27.65 15.81
N TYR A 426 46.01 -27.60 16.10
CA TYR A 426 46.85 -28.71 16.57
C TYR A 426 47.38 -29.66 15.49
N ARG A 427 48.46 -29.22 14.83
CA ARG A 427 49.79 -29.89 14.79
C ARG A 427 50.50 -29.61 13.47
N ALA A 428 51.37 -28.60 13.46
CA ALA A 428 52.49 -28.55 12.53
C ALA A 428 53.68 -27.83 13.18
N ARG A 429 54.69 -28.61 13.56
CA ARG A 429 56.06 -28.12 13.71
C ARG A 429 56.63 -27.92 12.31
N CYS A 430 57.08 -26.71 11.98
CA CYS A 430 58.36 -26.50 11.28
C CYS A 430 58.76 -25.01 11.29
N SER A 431 59.89 -24.78 11.95
CA SER A 431 61.07 -24.06 11.46
C SER A 431 60.95 -22.60 10.96
N ARG A 432 61.55 -21.72 11.76
CA ARG A 432 62.46 -20.60 11.39
C ARG A 432 62.10 -19.78 10.14
N SER A 433 61.74 -18.53 10.37
CA SER A 433 62.59 -17.39 9.98
C SER A 433 62.15 -16.12 10.68
N SER A 434 63.13 -15.42 11.24
CA SER A 434 63.01 -14.09 11.81
C SER A 434 62.69 -13.09 10.70
N ILE A 435 61.58 -12.34 10.80
CA ILE A 435 61.42 -10.97 10.28
C ILE A 435 60.37 -10.25 11.13
N ASN A 436 60.84 -9.27 11.89
CA ASN A 436 60.24 -7.96 12.15
C ASN A 436 58.70 -7.86 12.28
N CYS A 437 58.19 -7.92 13.52
CA CYS A 437 56.77 -7.76 13.83
C CYS A 437 56.39 -6.32 14.19
N ASN A 438 56.13 -5.49 13.18
CA ASN A 438 55.34 -4.25 13.31
C ASN A 438 54.19 -4.15 12.27
N SER A 439 53.99 -5.13 11.37
CA SER A 439 52.98 -5.07 10.29
C SER A 439 51.63 -5.74 10.60
N SER A 440 51.50 -6.48 11.71
CA SER A 440 50.35 -7.37 11.95
C SER A 440 49.01 -6.67 12.20
N LYS A 441 49.01 -5.37 12.55
CA LYS A 441 47.76 -4.58 12.68
C LYS A 441 47.24 -4.07 11.34
N GLU A 442 48.12 -3.87 10.36
CA GLU A 442 47.73 -3.37 9.02
C GLU A 442 47.16 -4.50 8.16
N GLU A 443 47.77 -5.69 8.16
CA GLU A 443 47.25 -6.86 7.43
C GLU A 443 45.84 -7.26 7.91
N LEU A 444 45.60 -7.28 9.22
CA LEU A 444 44.28 -7.60 9.78
C LEU A 444 43.21 -6.54 9.46
N SER A 445 43.63 -5.30 9.18
CA SER A 445 42.74 -4.20 8.77
C SER A 445 42.41 -4.29 7.28
N VAL A 446 43.41 -4.63 6.45
CA VAL A 446 43.24 -4.84 5.01
C VAL A 446 42.29 -6.02 4.75
N GLU A 447 42.45 -7.13 5.47
CA GLU A 447 41.59 -8.31 5.30
C GLU A 447 40.13 -8.02 5.70
N LYS A 448 39.90 -7.28 6.80
CA LYS A 448 38.56 -6.82 7.19
C LYS A 448 37.93 -5.89 6.15
N ASN A 449 38.72 -5.02 5.52
CA ASN A 449 38.25 -4.14 4.47
C ASN A 449 37.92 -4.91 3.18
N GLN A 450 38.67 -5.96 2.85
CA GLN A 450 38.39 -6.85 1.72
C GLN A 450 37.07 -7.59 1.91
N TYR A 451 36.83 -8.22 3.06
CA TYR A 451 35.54 -8.88 3.34
C TYR A 451 34.36 -7.89 3.28
N LYS A 452 34.57 -6.66 3.74
CA LYS A 452 33.53 -5.61 3.67
C LYS A 452 33.27 -5.17 2.23
N LEU A 453 34.30 -5.09 1.40
CA LEU A 453 34.17 -4.78 -0.03
C LEU A 453 33.39 -5.89 -0.75
N GLU A 454 33.77 -7.15 -0.52
CA GLU A 454 33.13 -8.33 -1.11
C GLU A 454 31.63 -8.40 -0.74
N LEU A 455 31.30 -8.16 0.54
CA LEU A 455 29.90 -8.12 0.99
C LEU A 455 29.09 -7.00 0.31
N LEU A 456 29.70 -5.81 0.13
CA LEU A 456 29.06 -4.69 -0.56
C LEU A 456 28.88 -4.96 -2.06
N GLU A 457 29.80 -5.68 -2.69
CA GLU A 457 29.68 -6.12 -4.08
C GLU A 457 28.55 -7.15 -4.24
N GLU A 458 28.45 -8.11 -3.32
CA GLU A 458 27.34 -9.07 -3.28
C GLU A 458 25.99 -8.38 -3.08
N GLU A 459 25.91 -7.39 -2.16
CA GLU A 459 24.70 -6.59 -1.95
C GLU A 459 24.33 -5.80 -3.21
N CYS A 460 25.30 -5.18 -3.89
CA CYS A 460 25.07 -4.49 -5.15
C CYS A 460 24.58 -5.43 -6.25
N LEU A 461 25.12 -6.65 -6.34
CA LEU A 461 24.67 -7.66 -7.30
C LEU A 461 23.25 -8.13 -6.98
N ALA A 462 22.94 -8.38 -5.72
CA ALA A 462 21.59 -8.76 -5.28
C ALA A 462 20.55 -7.66 -5.56
N LEU A 463 20.91 -6.40 -5.30
CA LEU A 463 20.04 -5.25 -5.59
C LEU A 463 19.82 -5.08 -7.10
N LYS A 464 20.86 -5.25 -7.93
CA LYS A 464 20.74 -5.23 -9.40
C LYS A 464 19.83 -6.35 -9.90
N ALA A 465 19.99 -7.58 -9.39
CA ALA A 465 19.14 -8.70 -9.76
C ALA A 465 17.68 -8.43 -9.37
N ARG A 466 17.43 -7.93 -8.16
CA ARG A 466 16.08 -7.58 -7.70
C ARG A 466 15.45 -6.45 -8.51
N LEU A 467 16.23 -5.46 -8.92
CA LEU A 467 15.75 -4.40 -9.80
C LEU A 467 15.32 -4.97 -11.15
N ALA A 468 16.12 -5.87 -11.72
CA ALA A 468 15.80 -6.52 -12.99
C ALA A 468 14.51 -7.38 -12.89
N THR A 469 14.32 -8.12 -11.80
CA THR A 469 13.08 -8.90 -11.62
C THR A 469 11.86 -8.01 -11.49
N VAL A 470 11.95 -6.93 -10.69
CA VAL A 470 10.84 -5.97 -10.52
C VAL A 470 10.51 -5.26 -11.84
N GLN A 471 11.52 -4.93 -12.64
CA GLN A 471 11.31 -4.35 -13.98
C GLN A 471 10.59 -5.34 -14.91
N GLN A 472 11.00 -6.62 -14.90
CA GLN A 472 10.34 -7.64 -15.70
C GLN A 472 8.89 -7.88 -15.26
N GLU A 473 8.62 -7.91 -13.96
CA GLU A 473 7.26 -8.01 -13.40
C GLU A 473 6.40 -6.85 -13.87
N LYS A 474 6.89 -5.62 -13.78
CA LYS A 474 6.16 -4.44 -14.30
C LYS A 474 5.88 -4.53 -15.80
N ILE A 475 6.81 -5.02 -16.60
CA ILE A 475 6.60 -5.23 -18.04
C ILE A 475 5.49 -6.27 -18.26
N ASN A 476 5.50 -7.37 -17.49
CA ASN A 476 4.49 -8.41 -17.57
C ASN A 476 3.09 -7.89 -17.16
N ASP A 477 3.00 -7.09 -16.10
CA ASP A 477 1.76 -6.47 -15.65
C ASP A 477 1.19 -5.53 -16.70
N LEU A 478 2.04 -4.65 -17.27
CA LEU A 478 1.64 -3.77 -18.37
C LEU A 478 1.12 -4.56 -19.59
N SER A 479 1.76 -5.68 -19.91
CA SER A 479 1.31 -6.59 -20.97
C SER A 479 -0.06 -7.20 -20.65
N MET A 480 -0.28 -7.65 -19.41
CA MET A 480 -1.59 -8.16 -18.97
C MET A 480 -2.68 -7.08 -19.03
N TYR A 481 -2.41 -5.87 -18.54
CA TYR A 481 -3.39 -4.77 -18.61
C TYR A 481 -3.72 -4.39 -20.04
N LYS A 482 -2.71 -4.35 -20.93
CA LYS A 482 -2.92 -4.12 -22.36
C LYS A 482 -3.84 -5.20 -22.96
N ASN A 483 -3.56 -6.46 -22.69
CA ASN A 483 -4.39 -7.58 -23.16
C ASN A 483 -5.82 -7.51 -22.62
N MET A 484 -6.03 -7.14 -21.35
CA MET A 484 -7.36 -6.96 -20.79
C MET A 484 -8.10 -5.81 -21.47
N LEU A 485 -7.45 -4.66 -21.66
CA LEU A 485 -8.03 -3.53 -22.38
C LEU A 485 -8.43 -3.89 -23.80
N ASP A 486 -7.59 -4.63 -24.52
CA ASP A 486 -7.89 -5.06 -25.89
C ASP A 486 -9.05 -6.07 -25.93
N LYS A 487 -9.13 -7.00 -24.96
CA LYS A 487 -10.32 -7.87 -24.80
C LYS A 487 -11.59 -7.06 -24.53
N THR A 488 -11.55 -6.09 -23.62
CA THR A 488 -12.70 -5.23 -23.33
C THR A 488 -13.12 -4.42 -24.55
N LYS A 489 -12.17 -3.87 -25.30
CA LYS A 489 -12.45 -3.17 -26.57
C LYS A 489 -13.12 -4.09 -27.59
N ASN A 490 -12.67 -5.34 -27.71
CA ASN A 490 -13.27 -6.32 -28.61
C ASN A 490 -14.70 -6.68 -28.18
N ILE A 491 -14.94 -6.95 -26.89
CA ILE A 491 -16.30 -7.22 -26.37
C ILE A 491 -17.23 -6.03 -26.64
N ILE A 492 -16.77 -4.80 -26.40
CA ILE A 492 -17.55 -3.60 -26.71
C ILE A 492 -17.85 -3.56 -28.21
N LYS A 493 -16.85 -3.74 -29.07
CA LYS A 493 -17.01 -3.74 -30.53
C LYS A 493 -17.98 -4.82 -31.02
N ASP A 494 -17.96 -6.00 -30.41
CA ASP A 494 -18.85 -7.12 -30.74
C ASP A 494 -20.29 -6.85 -30.28
N ASN A 495 -20.50 -6.12 -29.17
CA ASN A 495 -21.83 -5.71 -28.70
C ASN A 495 -22.45 -4.56 -29.52
N TYR A 496 -21.67 -3.87 -30.35
CA TYR A 496 -22.15 -2.79 -31.24
C TYR A 496 -22.30 -3.24 -32.71
N ARG A 497 -22.10 -4.52 -33.00
CA ARG A 497 -22.48 -5.16 -34.27
C ARG A 497 -23.78 -5.92 -34.11
#